data_AF-A0AA40RRT6-F1
#
_entry.id   AF-A0AA40RRT6-F1
#
_cell.length_a   1.000
_cell.length_b   1.000
_cell.length_c   1.000
_cell.angle_alpha   90.00
_cell.angle_beta   90.00
_cell.angle_gamma   90.00
#
_symmetry.space_group_name_H-M   'P 1'
#
loop_
_entity.id
_entity.type
_entity.pdbx_description
1 polymer ?
#
loop_
_entity_poly.entity_id
_entity_poly.type
_entity_poly.pdbx_seq_one_letter_code
_entity_poly.pdbx_strand_id
1 'polypeptide(L)' 'MNDRVTQATKNAAVFLLPPYDSETERRDALDGAMELMRQAVEHAVRAGRDDLAFKLLDLVHEVERRDGR' A
#
# COMPACT_ATOMS: atom_id res chain seq x y z
N MET A 1 -24.94 -0.06 -12.85
CA MET A 1 -23.48 -0.31 -12.93
C MET A 1 -23.11 -1.17 -11.74
N ASN A 2 -22.42 -2.30 -11.94
CA ASN A 2 -22.13 -3.28 -10.88
C ASN A 2 -21.17 -2.67 -9.83
N ASP A 3 -21.45 -2.84 -8.54
CA ASP A 3 -20.67 -2.27 -7.43
C ASP A 3 -19.17 -2.60 -7.52
N ARG A 4 -18.83 -3.81 -8.00
CA ARG A 4 -17.43 -4.22 -8.22
C ARG A 4 -16.73 -3.39 -9.28
N VAL A 5 -17.44 -3.04 -10.36
CA VAL A 5 -16.90 -2.21 -11.45
C VAL A 5 -16.68 -0.79 -10.94
N THR A 6 -17.64 -0.25 -10.17
CA THR A 6 -17.50 1.08 -9.55
C THR A 6 -16.29 1.16 -8.61
N GLN A 7 -16.08 0.14 -7.77
CA GLN A 7 -14.93 0.11 -6.86
C GLN A 7 -13.60 -0.02 -7.61
N ALA A 8 -13.54 -0.88 -8.63
CA ALA A 8 -12.35 -1.02 -9.46
C ALA A 8 -11.98 0.31 -10.13
N THR A 9 -12.96 1.05 -10.67
CA THR A 9 -12.73 2.39 -11.25
C THR A 9 -12.19 3.37 -10.23
N LYS A 10 -12.73 3.39 -9.00
CA LYS A 10 -12.23 4.25 -7.92
C LYS A 10 -10.79 3.93 -7.54
N ASN A 11 -10.45 2.66 -7.40
CA ASN A 11 -9.08 2.24 -7.08
C ASN A 11 -8.11 2.61 -8.22
N ALA A 12 -8.53 2.41 -9.47
CA ALA A 12 -7.72 2.71 -10.65
C ALA A 12 -7.46 4.21 -10.81
N ALA A 13 -8.39 5.07 -10.39
CA ALA A 13 -8.25 6.52 -10.50
C ALA A 13 -7.02 7.07 -9.75
N VAL A 14 -6.53 6.38 -8.72
CA VAL A 14 -5.31 6.78 -7.97
C VAL A 14 -4.08 6.78 -8.88
N PHE A 15 -4.00 5.87 -9.86
CA PHE A 15 -2.88 5.82 -10.82
C PHE A 15 -2.88 7.00 -11.82
N LEU A 16 -3.97 7.76 -11.89
CA LEU A 16 -4.08 8.95 -12.73
C LEU A 16 -3.71 10.22 -11.97
N LEU A 17 -3.52 10.15 -10.65
CA LEU A 17 -3.08 11.29 -9.86
C LEU A 17 -1.59 11.52 -10.09
N PRO A 18 -1.15 12.78 -10.31
CA PRO A 18 0.27 13.07 -10.30
C PRO A 18 0.85 12.77 -8.91
N PRO A 19 2.15 12.43 -8.81
CA PRO A 19 2.85 12.45 -7.53
C PRO A 19 2.72 13.82 -6.86
N TYR A 20 2.83 13.88 -5.53
CA TYR A 20 2.91 15.16 -4.82
C TYR A 20 4.08 16.00 -5.35
N ASP A 21 3.93 17.32 -5.34
CA ASP A 21 4.91 18.26 -5.91
C ASP A 21 6.19 18.34 -5.07
N SER A 22 6.07 18.31 -3.73
CA SER A 22 7.22 18.40 -2.83
C SER A 22 7.80 17.04 -2.43
N GLU A 23 9.12 17.00 -2.20
CA GLU A 23 9.78 15.80 -1.65
C GLU A 23 9.23 15.42 -0.27
N THR A 24 8.90 16.42 0.56
CA THR A 24 8.33 16.19 1.90
C THR A 24 7.00 15.46 1.82
N GLU A 25 6.07 15.93 0.99
CA GLU A 25 4.76 15.29 0.84
C GLU A 25 4.88 13.89 0.23
N ARG A 26 5.81 13.69 -0.73
CA ARG A 26 6.08 12.34 -1.26
C ARG A 26 6.57 11.39 -0.18
N ARG A 27 7.47 11.87 0.70
CA ARG A 27 8.00 11.08 1.81
C ARG A 27 6.94 10.77 2.85
N ASP A 28 6.15 11.76 3.24
CA ASP A 28 5.04 11.58 4.19
C ASP A 28 4.01 10.57 3.65
N ALA A 29 3.70 10.63 2.36
CA ALA A 29 2.82 9.66 1.71
C ALA A 29 3.40 8.25 1.70
N LEU A 30 4.71 8.11 1.46
CA LEU A 30 5.41 6.83 1.50
C LEU A 30 5.45 6.26 2.92
N ASP A 31 5.74 7.07 3.92
CA ASP A 31 5.72 6.67 5.33
C ASP A 31 4.31 6.24 5.77
N GLY A 32 3.28 6.97 5.34
CA GLY A 32 1.89 6.57 5.53
C GLY A 32 1.54 5.23 4.87
N ALA A 33 2.01 5.00 3.64
CA ALA A 33 1.82 3.71 2.96
C ALA A 33 2.51 2.57 3.71
N MET A 34 3.73 2.79 4.23
CA MET A 34 4.48 1.81 5.02
C MET A 34 3.73 1.42 6.30
N GLU A 35 3.18 2.38 7.02
CA GLU A 35 2.39 2.11 8.21
C GLU A 35 1.15 1.26 7.89
N LEU A 36 0.41 1.63 6.84
CA LEU A 36 -0.77 0.87 6.39
C LEU A 36 -0.42 -0.55 5.95
N MET A 37 0.72 -0.75 5.28
CA MET A 37 1.19 -2.08 4.88
C MET A 37 1.51 -2.95 6.09
N ARG A 38 2.17 -2.41 7.12
CA ARG A 38 2.45 -3.15 8.36
C ARG A 38 1.17 -3.52 9.11
N GLN A 39 0.20 -2.61 9.18
CA GLN A 39 -1.12 -2.91 9.75
C GLN A 39 -1.85 -3.99 8.95
N ALA A 40 -1.76 -3.95 7.61
CA ALA A 40 -2.33 -4.99 6.76
C ALA A 40 -1.69 -6.37 7.01
N VAL A 41 -0.37 -6.44 7.23
CA VAL A 41 0.31 -7.68 7.66
C VAL A 41 -0.27 -8.19 8.97
N GLU A 42 -0.38 -7.34 9.99
CA GLU A 42 -0.95 -7.71 11.30
C GLU A 42 -2.37 -8.28 11.16
N HIS A 43 -3.22 -7.60 10.39
CA HIS A 43 -4.60 -8.05 10.16
C HIS A 43 -4.66 -9.36 9.36
N ALA A 44 -3.79 -9.56 8.37
CA ALA A 44 -3.72 -10.80 7.60
C ALA A 44 -3.32 -12.00 8.49
N VAL A 45 -2.33 -11.82 9.37
CA VAL A 45 -1.92 -12.83 10.35
C VAL A 45 -3.08 -13.16 11.30
N ARG A 46 -3.74 -12.14 11.87
CA ARG A 46 -4.89 -12.35 12.77
C ARG A 46 -6.07 -13.04 12.08
N ALA A 47 -6.21 -12.88 10.77
CA ALA A 47 -7.22 -13.56 9.96
C ALA A 47 -6.81 -14.99 9.54
N GLY A 48 -5.63 -15.48 9.94
CA GLY A 48 -5.09 -16.78 9.53
C GLY A 48 -4.73 -16.86 8.05
N ARG A 49 -4.43 -15.72 7.43
CA ARG A 49 -4.07 -15.61 6.00
C ARG A 49 -2.57 -15.37 5.84
N ASP A 50 -1.79 -16.34 6.32
CA ASP A 50 -0.32 -16.28 6.28
C ASP A 50 0.21 -16.13 4.85
N ASP A 51 -0.48 -16.72 3.87
CA ASP A 51 -0.17 -16.58 2.44
C ASP A 51 -0.19 -15.13 1.96
N LEU A 52 -1.11 -14.32 2.49
CA LEU A 52 -1.19 -12.89 2.19
C LEU A 52 -0.23 -12.09 3.08
N ALA A 53 -0.09 -12.46 4.36
CA ALA A 53 0.83 -11.80 5.28
C ALA A 53 2.28 -11.84 4.77
N PHE A 54 2.75 -12.99 4.27
CA PHE A 54 4.10 -13.11 3.71
C PHE A 54 4.29 -12.25 2.46
N LYS A 55 3.32 -12.22 1.54
CA LYS A 55 3.39 -11.35 0.35
C LYS A 55 3.44 -9.87 0.71
N LEU A 56 2.65 -9.46 1.69
CA LEU A 56 2.66 -8.08 2.19
C LEU A 56 4.00 -7.76 2.85
N LEU A 57 4.55 -8.69 3.64
CA LEU A 57 5.86 -8.53 4.27
C LEU A 57 6.99 -8.40 3.23
N ASP A 58 6.96 -9.19 2.15
CA ASP A 58 7.93 -9.08 1.06
C ASP A 58 7.88 -7.69 0.40
N LEU A 59 6.67 -7.14 0.20
CA LEU A 59 6.49 -5.79 -0.34
C LEU A 59 7.01 -4.71 0.62
N VAL A 60 6.76 -4.84 1.92
CA VAL A 60 7.31 -3.93 2.96
C VAL A 60 8.83 -3.87 2.85
N HIS A 61 9.50 -5.02 2.81
CA HIS A 61 10.97 -5.08 2.69
C HIS A 61 11.48 -4.55 1.35
N GLU A 62 10.71 -4.73 0.27
CA GLU A 62 11.07 -4.15 -1.03
C GLU A 62 11.05 -2.62 -1.00
N VAL A 63 10.04 -2.02 -0.38
CA VAL A 63 9.93 -0.57 -0.25
C VAL A 63 11.04 -0.01 0.64
N GLU A 64 11.33 -0.63 1.78
CA GLU A 64 12.42 -0.21 2.68
C GLU A 64 13.78 -0.18 1.98
N ARG A 65 14.10 -1.24 1.21
CA ARG A 65 15.35 -1.30 0.43
C ARG A 65 15.45 -0.20 -0.63
N ARG A 66 14.33 0.14 -1.29
CA ARG A 66 14.30 1.18 -2.33
C ARG A 66 14.40 2.59 -1.76
N ASP A 67 13.94 2.79 -0.54
CA ASP A 67 14.04 4.06 0.19
C ASP A 67 15.39 4.23 0.91
N GLY A 68 16.24 3.18 0.92
CA GLY A 68 17.56 3.20 1.56
C GLY A 68 17.53 3.05 3.08
N ARG A 69 16.48 2.43 3.62
CA ARG A 69 16.31 2.12 5.05
C ARG A 69 16.76 0.71 5.39
#